data_AF-A0A225UVU2-F1
#
_entry.id   AF-A0A225UVU2-F1
#
_cell.length_a   1.000
_cell.length_b   1.000
_cell.length_c   1.000
_cell.angle_alpha   90.00
_cell.angle_beta   90.00
_cell.angle_gamma   90.00
#
_symmetry.space_group_name_H-M   'P 1'
#
loop_
_entity.id
_entity.type
_entity.pdbx_description
1 polymer ?
#
loop_
_entity_poly.entity_id
_entity_poly.type
_entity_poly.pdbx_seq_one_letter_code
_entity_poly.pdbx_strand_id
1 'polypeptide(L)'
;MPRPRGKRDLTIQTKISVALFLTDRAAVGARAKAAVTAGAERYGISIATVWKIWRDRHDVAALLKTPRSSYRPRAASKTREEVAALVAAVPVVERQTLASLSNGTGIPCTYLWRYMKMGGCAEQLPM
;
A
#
# COMPACT_ATOMS: atom_id res chain seq x y z
N MET A 1 17.31 16.95 4.90
CA MET A 1 16.54 17.21 3.67
C MET A 1 15.40 16.19 3.55
N PRO A 2 14.12 16.60 3.62
CA PRO A 2 13.01 15.67 3.38
C PRO A 2 12.95 15.31 1.89
N ARG A 3 12.91 14.01 1.57
CA ARG A 3 12.76 13.54 0.18
C ARG A 3 11.42 14.04 -0.39
N PRO A 4 11.38 14.52 -1.64
CA PRO A 4 10.12 14.90 -2.27
C PRO A 4 9.19 13.68 -2.32
N ARG A 5 8.07 13.78 -1.59
CA ARG A 5 6.95 12.84 -1.69
C ARG A 5 6.30 13.06 -3.05
N GLY A 6 6.18 12.01 -3.85
CA GLY A 6 5.26 12.04 -5.01
C GLY A 6 5.81 11.56 -6.35
N LYS A 7 7.02 11.01 -6.46
CA LYS A 7 7.34 10.23 -7.68
C LYS A 7 6.59 8.92 -7.61
N ARG A 8 5.46 8.85 -8.33
CA ARG A 8 4.70 7.62 -8.54
C ARG A 8 5.65 6.58 -9.09
N ASP A 9 5.64 5.40 -8.48
CA ASP A 9 6.46 4.30 -8.94
C ASP A 9 6.11 3.95 -10.39
N LEU A 10 7.12 3.48 -11.14
CA LEU A 10 6.95 3.12 -12.54
C LEU A 10 5.90 2.00 -12.67
N THR A 11 4.94 2.18 -13.58
CA THR A 11 3.93 1.15 -13.84
C THR A 11 4.60 -0.14 -14.33
N ILE A 12 3.97 -1.28 -14.05
CA ILE A 12 4.50 -2.58 -14.44
C ILE A 12 4.68 -2.67 -15.97
N GLN A 13 3.71 -2.16 -16.74
CA GLN A 13 3.79 -2.10 -18.19
C GLN A 13 5.03 -1.34 -18.67
N THR A 14 5.29 -0.15 -18.12
CA THR A 14 6.47 0.63 -18.51
C THR A 14 7.77 -0.06 -18.12
N LYS A 15 7.84 -0.76 -16.97
CA LYS A 15 9.02 -1.57 -16.60
C LYS A 15 9.30 -2.67 -17.63
N ILE A 16 8.27 -3.39 -18.06
CA ILE A 16 8.40 -4.48 -19.06
C ILE A 16 8.85 -3.90 -20.40
N SER A 17 8.24 -2.81 -20.87
CA SER A 17 8.63 -2.17 -22.12
C SER A 17 10.09 -1.72 -22.11
N VAL A 18 10.56 -1.15 -21.00
CA VAL A 18 11.97 -0.76 -20.83
C VAL A 18 12.87 -1.99 -20.82
N ALA A 19 12.50 -3.07 -20.11
CA ALA A 19 13.29 -4.30 -20.07
C ALA A 19 13.43 -4.92 -21.46
N LEU A 20 12.35 -5.02 -22.23
CA LEU A 20 12.35 -5.54 -23.60
C LEU A 20 13.22 -4.69 -24.54
N PHE A 21 13.12 -3.37 -24.45
CA PHE A 21 13.96 -2.47 -25.23
C PHE A 21 15.46 -2.65 -24.91
N LEU A 22 15.79 -2.83 -23.62
CA LEU A 22 17.16 -3.05 -23.19
C LEU A 22 17.70 -4.40 -23.65
N THR A 23 16.88 -5.46 -23.62
CA THR A 23 17.28 -6.79 -24.11
C THR A 23 17.49 -6.81 -25.62
N ASP A 24 16.63 -6.13 -26.38
CA ASP A 24 16.78 -5.98 -27.84
C ASP A 24 18.10 -5.27 -28.19
N ARG A 25 18.38 -4.14 -27.53
CA ARG A 25 19.66 -3.43 -27.69
C ARG A 25 20.87 -4.28 -27.31
N ALA A 26 20.76 -5.09 -26.26
CA ALA A 26 21.82 -6.01 -25.87
C ALA A 26 22.06 -7.10 -26.93
N ALA A 27 21.00 -7.61 -27.56
CA ALA A 27 21.08 -8.60 -28.63
C ALA A 27 21.78 -8.03 -29.89
N VAL A 28 21.57 -6.75 -30.19
CA VAL A 28 22.27 -6.01 -31.28
C VAL A 28 23.74 -5.67 -30.91
N GLY A 29 24.19 -6.01 -29.69
CA GLY A 29 25.58 -5.80 -29.25
C GLY A 29 25.85 -4.44 -28.62
N ALA A 30 24.81 -3.69 -28.24
CA ALA A 30 25.01 -2.42 -27.54
C ALA A 30 25.63 -2.65 -26.15
N ARG A 31 26.65 -1.84 -25.81
CA ARG A 31 27.19 -1.80 -24.45
C ARG A 31 26.11 -1.35 -23.46
N ALA A 32 26.12 -1.94 -22.26
CA ALA A 32 25.14 -1.65 -21.21
C ALA A 32 24.92 -0.15 -20.95
N LYS A 33 26.01 0.64 -20.87
CA LYS A 33 25.92 2.09 -20.67
C LYS A 33 25.15 2.78 -21.79
N ALA A 34 25.40 2.41 -23.05
CA ALA A 34 24.74 3.00 -24.21
C ALA A 34 23.25 2.59 -24.31
N ALA A 35 22.94 1.34 -24.00
CA ALA A 35 21.55 0.86 -23.93
C ALA A 35 20.76 1.59 -22.83
N VAL A 36 21.37 1.78 -21.66
CA VAL A 36 20.77 2.47 -20.53
C VAL A 36 20.56 3.96 -20.79
N THR A 37 21.52 4.67 -21.40
CA THR A 37 21.35 6.08 -21.76
C THR A 37 20.24 6.25 -22.79
N ALA A 38 20.23 5.42 -23.83
CA ALA A 38 19.17 5.42 -24.84
C ALA A 38 17.78 5.09 -24.24
N GLY A 39 17.73 4.18 -23.26
CA GLY A 39 16.50 3.85 -22.55
C GLY A 39 16.01 4.98 -21.64
N ALA A 40 16.92 5.68 -20.97
CA ALA A 40 16.57 6.84 -20.16
C ALA A 40 15.99 7.98 -21.00
N GLU A 41 16.60 8.25 -22.15
CA GLU A 41 16.14 9.27 -23.12
C GLU A 41 14.79 8.88 -23.73
N ARG A 42 14.65 7.64 -24.22
CA ARG A 42 13.43 7.17 -24.91
C ARG A 42 12.19 7.19 -24.01
N TYR A 43 12.34 6.81 -22.74
CA TYR A 43 11.20 6.68 -21.83
C TYR A 43 11.06 7.86 -20.86
N GLY A 44 11.97 8.84 -20.88
CA GLY A 44 11.96 9.99 -19.96
C GLY A 44 12.17 9.60 -18.50
N ILE A 45 12.89 8.50 -18.24
CA ILE A 45 13.10 7.93 -16.91
C ILE A 45 14.52 8.22 -16.45
N SER A 46 14.72 8.40 -15.14
CA SER A 46 16.08 8.55 -14.60
C SER A 46 16.97 7.35 -14.94
N ILE A 47 18.22 7.65 -15.33
CA ILE A 47 19.26 6.65 -15.63
C ILE A 47 19.42 5.63 -14.51
N ALA A 48 19.32 6.07 -13.24
CA ALA A 48 19.40 5.19 -12.08
C ALA A 48 18.28 4.13 -12.03
N THR A 49 17.06 4.48 -12.45
CA THR A 49 15.95 3.52 -12.54
C THR A 49 16.17 2.54 -13.69
N VAL A 50 16.62 3.02 -14.84
CA VAL A 50 16.90 2.17 -16.00
C VAL A 50 18.04 1.19 -15.70
N TRP A 51 19.06 1.60 -14.94
CA TRP A 51 20.11 0.69 -14.43
C TRP A 51 19.58 -0.40 -13.48
N LYS A 52 18.56 -0.10 -12.67
CA LYS A 52 17.90 -1.13 -11.86
C LYS A 52 17.19 -2.14 -12.76
N ILE A 53 16.40 -1.65 -13.72
CA ILE A 53 15.70 -2.51 -14.69
C ILE A 53 16.71 -3.33 -15.49
N TRP A 54 17.84 -2.75 -15.90
CA TRP A 54 18.90 -3.48 -16.59
C TRP A 54 19.42 -4.67 -15.78
N ARG A 55 19.66 -4.50 -14.46
CA ARG A 55 20.13 -5.60 -13.60
C ARG A 55 19.06 -6.68 -13.44
N ASP A 56 17.81 -6.27 -13.28
CA ASP A 56 16.68 -7.17 -13.02
C ASP A 56 16.04 -7.70 -14.33
N ARG A 57 16.59 -7.38 -15.51
CA ARG A 57 15.94 -7.60 -16.82
C ARG A 57 15.59 -9.04 -17.15
N HIS A 58 16.30 -9.99 -16.52
CA HIS A 58 16.09 -11.44 -16.71
C HIS A 58 15.22 -12.06 -15.61
N ASP A 59 14.89 -11.29 -14.56
CA ASP A 59 14.04 -11.74 -13.46
C ASP A 59 12.63 -11.16 -13.61
N VAL A 60 11.72 -11.97 -14.16
CA VAL A 60 10.32 -11.61 -14.36
C VAL A 60 9.62 -11.28 -13.03
N ALA A 61 9.96 -11.98 -11.94
CA ALA A 61 9.35 -11.72 -10.63
C ALA A 61 9.78 -10.34 -10.09
N ALA A 62 11.04 -9.94 -10.30
CA ALA A 62 11.52 -8.61 -9.95
C ALA A 62 10.84 -7.50 -10.77
N LEU A 63 10.61 -7.73 -12.07
CA LEU A 63 9.93 -6.76 -12.95
C LEU A 63 8.45 -6.58 -12.60
N LEU A 64 7.76 -7.67 -12.26
CA LEU A 64 6.33 -7.67 -11.90
C LEU A 64 6.07 -7.20 -10.47
N LYS A 65 7.11 -7.03 -9.65
CA LYS A 65 6.97 -6.60 -8.26
C LYS A 65 6.22 -5.27 -8.19
N THR A 66 5.03 -5.33 -7.59
CA THR A 66 4.20 -4.15 -7.34
C THR A 66 5.01 -3.17 -6.50
N PRO A 67 4.95 -1.87 -6.83
CA PRO A 67 5.64 -0.89 -6.03
C PRO A 67 5.24 -0.97 -4.58
N ARG A 68 6.24 -0.85 -3.70
CA ARG A 68 6.05 -0.96 -2.26
C ARG A 68 5.15 0.19 -1.84
N SER A 69 3.88 -0.11 -1.57
CA SER A 69 2.97 0.87 -0.99
C SER A 69 3.66 1.46 0.23
N SER A 70 3.89 2.77 0.21
CA SER A 70 4.42 3.52 1.34
C SER A 70 3.46 3.47 2.54
N TYR A 71 2.21 3.08 2.29
CA TYR A 71 1.20 2.81 3.30
C TYR A 71 1.32 1.37 3.78
N ARG A 72 2.01 1.17 4.91
CA ARG A 72 1.78 0.00 5.76
C ARG A 72 0.59 0.31 6.65
N PRO A 73 -0.51 -0.46 6.61
CA PRO A 73 -1.54 -0.33 7.63
C PRO A 73 -0.88 -0.59 8.98
N ARG A 74 -1.05 0.33 9.93
CA ARG A 74 -0.65 0.07 11.32
C ARG A 74 -1.52 -1.07 11.83
N ALA A 75 -0.92 -2.00 12.56
CA ALA A 75 -1.68 -3.02 13.28
C ALA A 75 -2.70 -2.30 14.17
N ALA A 76 -3.97 -2.73 14.09
CA ALA A 76 -4.99 -2.22 14.99
C ALA A 76 -4.59 -2.59 16.42
N SER A 77 -4.67 -1.63 17.35
CA SER A 77 -4.30 -1.85 18.75
C SER A 77 -5.28 -2.77 19.50
N LYS A 78 -6.49 -2.96 18.96
CA LYS A 78 -7.53 -3.84 19.50
C LYS A 78 -8.10 -4.70 18.39
N THR A 79 -8.34 -5.97 18.68
CA THR A 79 -9.03 -6.87 17.75
C THR A 79 -10.54 -6.55 17.72
N ARG A 80 -11.23 -7.00 16.66
CA ARG A 80 -12.68 -6.75 16.52
C ARG A 80 -13.46 -7.37 17.68
N GLU A 81 -13.03 -8.54 18.14
CA GLU A 81 -13.64 -9.31 19.22
C GLU A 81 -13.47 -8.60 20.56
N GLU A 82 -12.28 -8.07 20.85
CA GLU A 82 -12.02 -7.26 22.05
C GLU A 82 -12.93 -6.03 22.11
N VAL A 83 -13.12 -5.35 20.98
CA VAL A 83 -14.02 -4.18 20.89
C VAL A 83 -15.46 -4.60 21.14
N ALA A 84 -15.86 -5.76 20.60
CA ALA A 84 -17.20 -6.31 20.78
C ALA A 84 -17.48 -6.67 22.26
N ALA A 85 -16.51 -7.31 22.92
CA ALA A 85 -16.60 -7.64 24.34
C ALA A 85 -16.70 -6.38 25.21
N LEU A 86 -15.92 -5.33 24.90
CA LEU A 86 -15.99 -4.06 25.60
C LEU A 86 -17.34 -3.36 25.41
N VAL A 87 -17.90 -3.36 24.20
CA VAL A 87 -19.23 -2.81 23.93
C VAL A 87 -20.33 -3.62 24.63
N ALA A 88 -20.19 -4.95 24.67
CA ALA A 88 -21.13 -5.84 25.36
C ALA A 88 -21.06 -5.73 26.89
N ALA A 89 -19.96 -5.25 27.45
CA ALA A 89 -19.83 -5.00 28.89
C ALA A 89 -20.50 -3.69 29.35
N VAL A 90 -20.72 -2.73 28.45
CA VAL A 90 -21.38 -1.44 28.79
C VAL A 90 -22.87 -1.68 29.05
N PRO A 91 -23.47 -1.15 30.12
CA PRO A 91 -24.91 -1.26 30.37
C PRO A 91 -25.74 -0.74 29.19
N VAL A 92 -26.87 -1.39 28.86
CA VAL A 92 -27.71 -1.05 27.70
C VAL A 92 -28.17 0.41 27.70
N VAL A 93 -28.41 0.98 28.89
CA VAL A 93 -28.80 2.38 29.10
C VAL A 93 -27.74 3.36 28.58
N GLU A 94 -26.46 2.98 28.63
CA GLU A 94 -25.33 3.80 28.20
C GLU A 94 -24.90 3.53 26.74
N ARG A 95 -25.56 2.61 26.02
CA ARG A 95 -25.27 2.31 24.61
C ARG A 95 -25.97 3.23 23.61
N GLN A 96 -26.71 4.23 24.10
CA GLN A 96 -27.58 5.06 23.26
C GLN A 96 -26.81 6.05 22.36
N THR A 97 -25.62 6.49 22.80
CA THR A 97 -24.82 7.45 22.04
C THR A 97 -23.37 7.00 21.92
N LEU A 98 -22.70 7.42 20.84
CA LEU A 98 -21.27 7.18 20.64
C LEU A 98 -20.42 7.79 21.77
N ALA A 99 -20.86 8.91 22.35
CA ALA A 99 -20.17 9.56 23.47
C ALA A 99 -20.28 8.71 24.74
N SER A 100 -21.46 8.19 25.06
CA SER A 100 -21.68 7.29 26.20
C SER A 100 -20.90 5.98 26.04
N LEU A 101 -20.89 5.40 24.84
CA LEU A 101 -20.08 4.21 24.52
C LEU A 101 -18.57 4.48 24.62
N SER A 102 -18.11 5.65 24.16
CA SER A 102 -16.72 6.06 24.30
C SER A 102 -16.32 6.17 25.76
N ASN A 103 -17.19 6.72 26.60
CA ASN A 103 -16.95 6.84 28.03
C ASN A 103 -16.93 5.46 28.72
N GLY A 104 -17.85 4.56 28.36
CA GLY A 104 -17.93 3.21 28.94
C GLY A 104 -16.83 2.26 28.48
N THR A 105 -16.30 2.41 27.26
CA THR A 105 -15.29 1.49 26.68
C THR A 105 -13.87 2.06 26.67
N GLY A 106 -13.71 3.37 26.90
CA GLY A 106 -12.44 4.08 26.71
C GLY A 106 -11.95 4.08 25.26
N ILE A 107 -12.83 3.79 24.29
CA ILE A 107 -12.50 3.77 22.85
C ILE A 107 -12.93 5.09 22.22
N PRO A 108 -12.06 5.75 21.43
CA PRO A 108 -12.43 7.01 20.77
C PRO A 108 -13.68 6.88 19.89
N CYS A 109 -14.56 7.88 19.92
CA CYS A 109 -15.78 7.94 19.10
C CYS A 109 -15.53 7.66 17.61
N THR A 110 -14.41 8.15 17.06
CA THR A 110 -14.03 7.95 15.65
C THR A 110 -13.76 6.48 15.31
N TYR A 111 -13.18 5.74 16.25
CA TYR A 111 -12.93 4.32 16.10
C TYR A 111 -14.23 3.51 16.24
N LEU A 112 -15.08 3.84 17.22
CA LEU A 112 -16.39 3.21 17.40
C LEU A 112 -17.30 3.44 16.18
N TRP A 113 -17.38 4.67 15.66
CA TRP A 113 -18.15 4.96 14.45
C TRP A 113 -17.65 4.17 13.24
N ARG A 114 -16.33 4.06 13.07
CA ARG A 114 -15.73 3.24 12.00
C ARG A 114 -16.04 1.75 12.21
N TYR A 115 -15.95 1.25 13.45
CA TYR A 115 -16.29 -0.12 13.80
C TYR A 115 -17.75 -0.46 13.46
N MET A 116 -18.68 0.43 13.84
CA MET A 116 -20.11 0.28 13.51
C MET A 116 -20.35 0.29 12.00
N LYS A 117 -19.72 1.22 11.27
CA LYS A 117 -19.83 1.34 9.81
C LYS A 117 -19.25 0.13 9.07
N MET A 118 -18.27 -0.56 9.66
CA MET A 118 -17.65 -1.78 9.12
C MET A 118 -18.44 -3.06 9.49
N GLY A 119 -19.64 -2.92 10.06
CA GLY A 119 -20.51 -4.06 10.42
C GLY A 119 -20.23 -4.67 11.79
N GLY A 120 -19.43 -4.01 12.64
CA GLY A 120 -19.03 -4.49 13.96
C GLY A 120 -20.19 -4.87 14.88
N CYS A 121 -21.32 -4.15 14.79
CA CYS A 121 -22.50 -4.37 15.64
C CYS A 121 -23.56 -5.34 15.08
N ALA A 122 -23.41 -5.86 13.86
CA ALA A 122 -24.46 -6.67 13.22
C ALA A 122 -24.72 -8.03 13.89
N GLU A 123 -23.88 -8.43 14.85
CA GLU A 123 -23.89 -9.77 15.44
C GLU A 123 -24.37 -9.81 16.91
N GLN A 124 -24.73 -8.65 17.50
CA GLN A 124 -24.88 -8.53 18.97
C GLN A 124 -26.18 -7.87 19.45
N LEU A 125 -27.20 -7.75 18.60
CA LEU A 125 -28.55 -7.35 19.01
C LEU A 125 -29.48 -8.57 18.89
N PRO A 126 -29.79 -9.28 19.99
CA PRO A 126 -31.05 -10.02 20.03
C PRO A 126 -32.19 -9.00 19.99
N MET A 127 -33.15 -9.24 19.10
CA MET A 127 -34.46 -8.57 19.12
C MET A 127 -35.14 -8.79 20.47
#